data_AF-A0A3C0NM50-F1
#
_entry.id   AF-A0A3C0NM50-F1
#
_cell.length_a   1.000
_cell.length_b   1.000
_cell.length_c   1.000
_cell.angle_alpha   90.00
_cell.angle_beta   90.00
_cell.angle_gamma   90.00
#
_symmetry.space_group_name_H-M   'P 1'
#
loop_
_entity.id
_entity.type
_entity.pdbx_description
1 polymer ?
#
loop_
_entity_poly.entity_id
_entity_poly.type
_entity_poly.pdbx_seq_one_letter_code
_entity_poly.pdbx_strand_id
1 'polypeptide(L)'
;MKKLIAMLLALVMVFALCACGQQAAPAAAPAADAPAADAAPAADDAAADSGEGKVFNIYAWNEEFKGFFEKYYTVPEGVTVNWIIVPNQGSAYQDALDAALLAQADAADDEKVDMFLAEDDYILKYTNSEATQDIQALGVTDFSNAYTYTVQAASDANGVVKGV
;
A
#
# COMPACT_ATOMS: atom_id res chain seq x y z
N MET A 1 -11.43 -46.57 21.71
CA MET A 1 -11.47 -45.42 20.77
C MET A 1 -10.15 -44.64 20.70
N LYS A 2 -9.46 -44.35 21.81
CA LYS A 2 -8.14 -43.67 21.79
C LYS A 2 -7.01 -44.46 21.08
N LYS A 3 -7.06 -45.80 21.09
CA LYS A 3 -6.09 -46.67 20.39
C LYS A 3 -6.37 -46.84 18.89
N LEU A 4 -7.59 -46.54 18.43
CA LEU A 4 -7.95 -46.60 17.00
C LEU A 4 -7.57 -45.31 16.27
N ILE A 5 -7.65 -44.17 16.94
CA ILE A 5 -7.23 -42.86 16.40
C ILE A 5 -5.71 -42.79 16.24
N ALA A 6 -4.95 -43.37 17.18
CA ALA A 6 -3.48 -43.43 17.09
C ALA A 6 -2.97 -44.35 15.96
N MET A 7 -3.74 -45.40 15.60
CA MET A 7 -3.40 -46.28 14.47
C MET A 7 -3.74 -45.65 13.11
N LEU A 8 -4.79 -44.83 13.04
CA LEU A 8 -5.16 -44.11 11.82
C LEU A 8 -4.15 -43.00 11.48
N LEU A 9 -3.62 -42.30 12.49
CA LEU A 9 -2.65 -41.21 12.28
C LEU A 9 -1.28 -41.71 11.78
N ALA A 10 -0.88 -42.92 12.15
CA ALA A 10 0.36 -43.55 11.69
C ALA A 10 0.26 -44.09 10.25
N LEU A 11 -0.94 -44.39 9.76
CA LEU A 11 -1.17 -44.94 8.42
C LEU A 11 -1.16 -43.85 7.32
N VAL A 12 -1.47 -42.60 7.67
CA VAL A 12 -1.55 -41.47 6.71
C VAL A 12 -0.17 -40.93 6.32
N MET A 13 0.86 -41.09 7.16
CA MET A 13 2.21 -40.60 6.86
C MET A 13 3.03 -41.49 5.91
N VAL A 14 2.52 -42.67 5.54
CA VAL A 14 3.25 -43.64 4.70
C VAL A 14 2.91 -43.53 3.20
N PHE A 15 1.89 -42.76 2.81
CA PHE A 15 1.43 -42.64 1.40
C PHE A 15 1.93 -41.39 0.64
N ALA A 16 2.79 -40.56 1.23
CA ALA A 16 3.19 -39.28 0.61
C ALA A 16 4.61 -39.24 -0.01
N LEU A 17 5.29 -40.39 -0.15
CA LEU A 17 6.62 -40.45 -0.79
C LEU A 17 6.67 -41.54 -1.87
N CYS A 18 5.99 -41.30 -3.00
CA CYS A 18 6.25 -41.97 -4.28
C CYS A 18 5.49 -41.25 -5.40
N ALA A 19 6.06 -40.15 -5.91
CA ALA A 19 5.71 -39.60 -7.21
C ALA A 19 7.00 -39.13 -7.90
N CYS A 20 7.78 -40.10 -8.38
CA CYS A 20 8.83 -39.87 -9.35
C CYS A 20 8.19 -39.73 -10.74
N GLY A 21 8.68 -38.77 -11.54
CA GLY A 21 8.87 -38.99 -12.96
C GLY A 21 8.27 -37.94 -13.91
N GLN A 22 9.19 -37.20 -14.56
CA GLN A 22 9.48 -37.31 -15.99
C GLN A 22 9.41 -35.98 -16.79
N GLN A 23 10.61 -35.47 -17.10
CA GLN A 23 11.09 -34.98 -18.40
C GLN A 23 10.42 -33.76 -19.08
N ALA A 24 11.20 -32.67 -19.20
CA ALA A 24 11.67 -32.15 -20.50
C ALA A 24 12.68 -31.00 -20.29
N ALA A 25 13.87 -31.14 -20.88
CA ALA A 25 14.69 -30.00 -21.29
C ALA A 25 14.14 -29.47 -22.63
N PRO A 26 14.31 -28.18 -22.91
CA PRO A 26 15.20 -27.83 -24.01
C PRO A 26 16.19 -26.71 -23.66
N ALA A 27 17.30 -26.75 -24.40
CA ALA A 27 18.35 -25.75 -24.43
C ALA A 27 17.90 -24.45 -25.11
N ALA A 28 18.44 -23.31 -24.65
CA ALA A 28 19.18 -22.31 -25.45
C ALA A 28 19.20 -20.96 -24.71
N ALA A 29 20.40 -20.45 -24.47
CA ALA A 29 20.61 -19.04 -24.11
C ALA A 29 20.44 -18.15 -25.36
N PRO A 30 19.98 -16.90 -25.17
CA PRO A 30 20.55 -15.78 -25.89
C PRO A 30 21.12 -14.72 -24.97
N ALA A 31 21.97 -13.91 -25.58
CA ALA A 31 22.82 -12.90 -25.00
C ALA A 31 22.05 -11.68 -24.45
N ALA A 32 22.73 -11.03 -23.49
CA ALA A 32 22.74 -9.62 -23.15
C ALA A 32 21.70 -8.70 -23.81
N ASP A 33 20.92 -8.03 -22.97
CA ASP A 33 20.34 -6.73 -23.29
C ASP A 33 20.67 -5.73 -22.17
N ALA A 34 21.03 -4.52 -22.59
CA ALA A 34 21.54 -3.42 -21.77
C ALA A 34 20.43 -2.83 -20.87
N PRO A 35 20.76 -2.13 -19.77
CA PRO A 35 19.74 -1.56 -18.91
C PRO A 35 18.95 -0.48 -19.65
N ALA A 36 17.63 -0.65 -19.68
CA ALA A 36 16.69 0.35 -20.14
C ALA A 36 16.87 1.63 -19.30
N ALA A 37 17.08 2.75 -19.98
CA ALA A 37 17.11 4.06 -19.37
C ALA A 37 15.75 4.36 -18.73
N ASP A 38 15.79 4.72 -17.45
CA ASP A 38 14.65 5.17 -16.66
C ASP A 38 14.06 6.42 -17.33
N ALA A 39 12.90 6.26 -17.94
CA ALA A 39 12.15 7.36 -18.52
C ALA A 39 11.49 8.11 -17.35
N ALA A 40 12.02 9.31 -17.05
CA ALA A 40 11.40 10.24 -16.12
C ALA A 40 9.91 10.44 -16.49
N PRO A 41 8.97 10.42 -15.53
CA PRO A 41 7.59 10.71 -15.85
C PRO A 41 7.50 12.15 -16.34
N ALA A 42 6.80 12.32 -17.45
CA ALA A 42 6.47 13.62 -18.02
C ALA A 42 5.62 14.39 -17.01
N ALA A 43 6.18 15.47 -16.46
CA ALA A 43 5.40 16.51 -15.82
C ALA A 43 4.81 17.40 -16.91
N ASP A 44 3.52 17.27 -17.18
CA ASP A 44 2.68 18.40 -17.53
C ASP A 44 1.20 18.01 -17.44
N ASP A 45 0.49 18.59 -16.47
CA ASP A 45 -0.84 19.12 -16.73
C ASP A 45 -1.03 20.29 -15.78
N ALA A 46 -0.94 21.49 -16.34
CA ALA A 46 -1.25 22.74 -15.66
C ALA A 46 -2.63 22.59 -15.01
N ALA A 47 -2.67 22.73 -13.68
CA ALA A 47 -3.88 22.61 -12.89
C ALA A 47 -4.95 23.57 -13.42
N ALA A 48 -5.85 23.06 -14.26
CA ALA A 48 -7.11 23.71 -14.53
C ALA A 48 -7.79 23.94 -13.17
N ASP A 49 -8.37 25.12 -12.99
CA ASP A 49 -9.08 25.48 -11.77
C ASP A 49 -10.31 24.57 -11.61
N SER A 50 -10.12 23.40 -11.02
CA SER A 50 -11.12 22.35 -10.84
C SER A 50 -12.14 22.66 -9.73
N GLY A 51 -11.99 23.80 -9.04
CA GLY A 51 -12.72 24.09 -7.82
C GLY A 51 -12.26 23.25 -6.62
N GLU A 52 -11.17 22.50 -6.76
CA GLU A 52 -10.52 21.74 -5.69
C GLU A 52 -9.41 22.58 -5.02
N GLY A 53 -9.12 22.27 -3.76
CA GLY A 53 -8.03 22.88 -3.00
C GLY A 53 -6.67 22.77 -3.70
N LYS A 54 -5.74 23.66 -3.34
CA LYS A 54 -4.35 23.70 -3.80
C LYS A 54 -3.37 23.19 -2.75
N VAL A 55 -3.83 22.80 -1.57
CA VAL A 55 -3.01 22.21 -0.51
C VAL A 55 -3.20 20.70 -0.47
N PHE A 56 -2.10 19.95 -0.59
CA PHE A 56 -2.04 18.51 -0.42
C PHE A 56 -1.54 18.18 0.99
N ASN A 57 -2.46 17.81 1.87
CA ASN A 57 -2.20 17.52 3.27
C ASN A 57 -1.78 16.06 3.49
N ILE A 58 -0.56 15.86 3.99
CA ILE A 58 0.01 14.55 4.29
C ILE A 58 0.24 14.40 5.79
N TYR A 59 -0.42 13.42 6.40
CA TYR A 59 -0.27 13.07 7.81
C TYR A 59 0.78 11.98 7.99
N ALA A 60 1.76 12.23 8.85
CA ALA A 60 2.81 11.28 9.18
C ALA A 60 3.26 11.41 10.64
N TRP A 61 3.94 10.39 11.17
CA TRP A 61 4.45 10.39 12.54
C TRP A 61 5.92 10.80 12.68
N ASN A 62 6.63 10.95 11.57
CA ASN A 62 8.02 11.40 11.49
C ASN A 62 8.30 12.00 10.09
N GLU A 63 9.55 12.40 9.84
CA GLU A 63 9.95 13.03 8.57
C GLU A 63 10.54 12.06 7.53
N GLU A 64 10.52 10.74 7.77
CA GLU A 64 11.16 9.78 6.85
C GLU A 64 10.46 9.76 5.48
N PHE A 65 9.14 9.63 5.48
CA PHE A 65 8.36 9.66 4.23
C PHE A 65 8.45 11.01 3.53
N LYS A 66 8.48 12.11 4.29
CA LYS A 66 8.74 13.45 3.75
C LYS A 66 10.06 13.50 3.00
N GLY A 67 11.14 13.00 3.59
CA GLY A 67 12.44 12.94 2.94
C GLY A 67 12.44 12.11 1.64
N PHE A 68 11.71 11.00 1.59
CA PHE A 68 11.56 10.22 0.36
C PHE A 68 10.71 10.92 -0.70
N PHE A 69 9.59 11.49 -0.29
CA PHE A 69 8.68 12.22 -1.16
C PHE A 69 9.41 13.39 -1.82
N GLU A 70 10.06 14.26 -1.04
CA GLU A 70 10.78 15.43 -1.57
C GLU A 70 11.97 15.05 -2.46
N LYS A 71 12.54 13.86 -2.27
CA LYS A 71 13.66 13.36 -3.08
C LYS A 71 13.22 12.80 -4.43
N TYR A 72 12.11 12.08 -4.47
CA TYR A 72 11.73 11.29 -5.64
C TYR A 72 10.50 11.83 -6.37
N TYR A 73 9.70 12.67 -5.72
CA TYR A 73 8.49 13.24 -6.29
C TYR A 73 8.64 14.74 -6.57
N THR A 74 8.19 15.16 -7.74
CA THR A 74 8.09 16.57 -8.10
C THR A 74 6.65 17.03 -7.90
N VAL A 75 6.44 17.98 -7.00
CA VAL A 75 5.11 18.55 -6.77
C VAL A 75 4.70 19.35 -8.00
N PRO A 76 3.48 19.12 -8.56
CA PRO A 76 2.96 19.91 -9.66
C PRO A 76 2.91 21.40 -9.34
N GLU A 77 3.07 22.25 -10.36
CA GLU A 77 2.97 23.70 -10.19
C GLU A 77 1.58 24.08 -9.66
N GLY A 78 1.54 25.02 -8.70
CA GLY A 78 0.30 25.48 -8.07
C GLY A 78 -0.24 24.57 -6.96
N VAL A 79 0.41 23.45 -6.66
CA VAL A 79 0.10 22.60 -5.50
C VAL A 79 1.12 22.85 -4.39
N THR A 80 0.65 23.00 -3.15
CA THR A 80 1.49 23.10 -1.95
C THR A 80 1.33 21.84 -1.12
N VAL A 81 2.43 21.17 -0.76
CA VAL A 81 2.38 20.06 0.18
C VAL A 81 2.45 20.60 1.61
N ASN A 82 1.44 20.28 2.41
CA ASN A 82 1.42 20.55 3.85
C ASN A 82 1.67 19.26 4.62
N TRP A 83 2.70 19.25 5.45
CA TRP A 83 3.07 18.08 6.26
C TRP A 83 2.54 18.23 7.69
N ILE A 84 1.64 17.35 8.07
CA ILE A 84 1.12 17.26 9.43
C ILE A 84 1.88 16.16 10.16
N ILE A 85 2.95 16.56 10.86
CA ILE A 85 3.82 15.63 11.60
C ILE A 85 3.41 15.57 13.07
N VAL A 86 2.83 14.44 13.49
CA VAL A 86 2.42 14.19 14.88
C VAL A 86 3.15 12.95 15.40
N PRO A 87 4.13 13.07 16.31
CA PRO A 87 4.85 11.91 16.83
C PRO A 87 3.93 10.83 17.41
N ASN A 88 4.19 9.56 17.10
CA ASN A 88 3.37 8.44 17.59
C ASN A 88 3.69 8.06 19.05
N GLN A 89 3.59 9.02 19.96
CA GLN A 89 3.75 8.79 21.39
C GLN A 89 2.38 8.68 22.05
N GLY A 90 2.08 7.51 22.63
CA GLY A 90 0.83 7.28 23.36
C GLY A 90 -0.42 7.48 22.49
N SER A 91 -0.40 6.96 21.26
CA SER A 91 -1.49 7.08 20.26
C SER A 91 -1.76 8.48 19.72
N ALA A 92 -0.94 9.49 20.05
CA ALA A 92 -1.18 10.88 19.64
C ALA A 92 -1.35 11.06 18.12
N TYR A 93 -0.59 10.30 17.31
CA TYR A 93 -0.75 10.32 15.86
C TYR A 93 -2.13 9.80 15.43
N GLN A 94 -2.51 8.62 15.92
CA GLN A 94 -3.80 8.01 15.59
C GLN A 94 -4.98 8.89 16.04
N ASP A 95 -4.92 9.45 17.25
CA ASP A 95 -5.96 10.33 17.79
C ASP A 95 -6.13 11.60 16.94
N ALA A 96 -5.02 12.19 16.49
CA ALA A 96 -5.04 13.37 15.63
C ALA A 96 -5.60 13.04 14.23
N LEU A 97 -5.18 11.92 13.65
CA LEU A 97 -5.68 11.45 12.36
C LEU A 97 -7.19 11.15 12.41
N ASP A 98 -7.64 10.45 13.46
CA ASP A 98 -9.06 10.14 13.65
C ASP A 98 -9.92 11.40 13.77
N ALA A 99 -9.45 12.39 14.53
CA ALA A 99 -10.15 13.66 14.69
C ALA A 99 -10.27 14.41 13.35
N ALA A 100 -9.20 14.42 12.54
CA ALA A 100 -9.19 15.03 11.23
C ALA A 100 -10.13 14.31 10.25
N LEU A 101 -10.05 12.97 10.18
CA LEU A 101 -10.92 12.16 9.33
C LEU A 101 -12.39 12.27 9.70
N LEU A 102 -12.71 12.41 10.99
CA LEU A 102 -14.09 12.65 11.45
C LEU A 102 -14.64 14.01 10.98
N ALA A 103 -13.77 15.03 10.89
CA ALA A 103 -14.14 16.37 10.43
C ALA A 103 -14.07 16.54 8.90
N GLN A 104 -13.57 15.53 8.17
CA GLN A 104 -13.25 15.59 6.74
C GLN A 104 -14.38 16.12 5.87
N ALA A 105 -15.63 15.71 6.14
CA ALA A 105 -16.79 16.08 5.34
C ALA A 105 -17.12 17.59 5.42
N ASP A 106 -16.79 18.21 6.54
CA ASP A 106 -17.10 19.61 6.83
C ASP A 106 -15.87 20.55 6.70
N ALA A 107 -14.67 19.98 6.55
CA ALA A 107 -13.43 20.74 6.38
C ALA A 107 -13.42 21.52 5.06
N ALA A 108 -12.75 22.69 5.06
CA ALA A 108 -12.47 23.41 3.82
C ALA A 108 -11.58 22.55 2.90
N ASP A 109 -11.66 22.76 1.58
CA ASP A 109 -10.96 21.89 0.63
C ASP A 109 -9.44 21.85 0.85
N ASP A 110 -8.82 22.96 1.25
CA ASP A 110 -7.39 23.05 1.59
C ASP A 110 -7.02 22.48 2.97
N GLU A 111 -8.00 22.04 3.78
CA GLU A 111 -7.80 21.52 5.13
C GLU A 111 -8.09 20.01 5.24
N LYS A 112 -8.58 19.40 4.16
CA LYS A 112 -8.92 17.98 4.12
C LYS A 112 -7.68 17.10 4.16
N VAL A 113 -7.79 15.92 4.78
CA VAL A 113 -6.76 14.88 4.73
C VAL A 113 -6.72 14.28 3.33
N ASP A 114 -5.59 14.37 2.64
CA ASP A 114 -5.44 13.79 1.30
C ASP A 114 -4.65 12.49 1.33
N MET A 115 -3.63 12.42 2.18
CA MET A 115 -2.80 11.24 2.40
C MET A 115 -2.45 11.10 3.87
N PHE A 116 -2.39 9.87 4.35
CA PHE A 116 -1.89 9.59 5.68
C PHE A 116 -1.14 8.27 5.69
N LEU A 117 -0.15 8.17 6.58
CA LEU A 117 0.50 6.90 6.86
C LEU A 117 -0.30 6.15 7.93
N ALA A 118 -0.29 4.82 7.89
CA ALA A 118 -0.89 3.99 8.92
C ALA A 118 0.06 2.86 9.33
N GLU A 119 0.07 2.52 10.61
CA GLU A 119 0.77 1.32 11.09
C GLU A 119 -0.08 0.08 10.83
N ASP A 120 0.59 -1.05 10.62
CA ASP A 120 -0.02 -2.35 10.34
C ASP A 120 -0.96 -2.81 11.46
N ASP A 121 -0.65 -2.48 12.71
CA ASP A 121 -1.47 -2.81 13.88
C ASP A 121 -2.90 -2.23 13.83
N TYR A 122 -3.11 -1.14 13.08
CA TYR A 122 -4.42 -0.48 13.01
C TYR A 122 -4.88 -0.10 11.59
N ILE A 123 -4.11 -0.40 10.54
CA ILE A 123 -4.44 -0.04 9.16
C ILE A 123 -5.84 -0.52 8.75
N LEU A 124 -6.27 -1.69 9.24
CA LEU A 124 -7.59 -2.27 8.97
C LEU A 124 -8.75 -1.41 9.47
N LYS A 125 -8.54 -0.52 10.45
CA LYS A 125 -9.55 0.46 10.86
C LYS A 125 -9.92 1.39 9.70
N TYR A 126 -8.93 1.78 8.91
CA TYR A 126 -9.09 2.74 7.83
C TYR A 126 -9.44 2.09 6.50
N THR A 127 -8.80 0.96 6.16
CA THR A 127 -9.07 0.25 4.89
C THR A 127 -10.49 -0.30 4.83
N ASN A 128 -11.05 -0.69 5.97
CA ASN A 128 -12.45 -1.15 6.06
C ASN A 128 -13.48 -0.01 6.22
N SER A 129 -13.06 1.24 6.07
CA SER A 129 -13.92 2.43 6.18
C SER A 129 -13.93 3.23 4.88
N GLU A 130 -14.77 4.27 4.83
CA GLU A 130 -14.81 5.22 3.72
C GLU A 130 -13.67 6.25 3.77
N ALA A 131 -12.83 6.24 4.81
CA ALA A 131 -11.67 7.14 4.93
C ALA A 131 -10.56 6.86 3.90
N THR A 132 -10.60 5.70 3.23
CA THR A 132 -9.66 5.33 2.18
C THR A 132 -10.42 4.92 0.92
N GLN A 133 -9.79 5.08 -0.25
CA GLN A 133 -10.36 4.70 -1.55
C GLN A 133 -9.54 3.61 -2.23
N ASP A 134 -10.10 3.01 -3.27
CA ASP A 134 -9.37 2.06 -4.12
C ASP A 134 -8.21 2.78 -4.83
N ILE A 135 -6.97 2.40 -4.51
CA ILE A 135 -5.78 3.07 -5.08
C ILE A 135 -5.54 2.68 -6.53
N GLN A 136 -6.15 1.61 -7.02
CA GLN A 136 -6.09 1.26 -8.44
C GLN A 136 -6.83 2.29 -9.30
N ALA A 137 -7.89 2.90 -8.77
CA ALA A 137 -8.57 4.02 -9.42
C ALA A 137 -7.67 5.27 -9.54
N LEU A 138 -6.62 5.36 -8.70
CA LEU A 138 -5.59 6.40 -8.74
C LEU A 138 -4.39 6.02 -9.63
N GLY A 139 -4.43 4.84 -10.29
CA GLY A 139 -3.40 4.37 -11.21
C GLY A 139 -2.37 3.41 -10.61
N VAL A 140 -2.44 3.11 -9.31
CA VAL A 140 -1.52 2.13 -8.67
C VAL A 140 -2.00 0.71 -8.95
N THR A 141 -1.46 0.09 -9.99
CA THR A 141 -1.94 -1.22 -10.52
C THR A 141 -0.88 -2.32 -10.56
N ASP A 142 0.40 -1.98 -10.44
CA ASP A 142 1.49 -2.95 -10.42
C ASP A 142 1.94 -3.23 -8.97
N PHE A 143 1.68 -4.46 -8.51
CA PHE A 143 2.10 -4.97 -7.20
C PHE A 143 3.11 -6.12 -7.33
N SER A 144 3.69 -6.32 -8.52
CA SER A 144 4.57 -7.48 -8.81
C SER A 144 5.88 -7.46 -8.01
N ASN A 145 6.28 -6.29 -7.51
CA ASN A 145 7.45 -6.08 -6.67
C ASN A 145 7.13 -6.00 -5.16
N ALA A 146 5.86 -6.12 -4.78
CA ALA A 146 5.42 -6.08 -3.38
C ALA A 146 5.29 -7.50 -2.80
N TYR A 147 5.55 -7.65 -1.51
CA TYR A 147 5.24 -8.90 -0.82
C TYR A 147 3.72 -9.04 -0.69
N THR A 148 3.18 -10.23 -0.92
CA THR A 148 1.73 -10.46 -0.87
C THR A 148 1.09 -10.01 0.45
N TYR A 149 1.80 -10.15 1.57
CA TYR A 149 1.26 -9.77 2.87
C TYR A 149 1.10 -8.25 3.03
N THR A 150 1.94 -7.42 2.39
CA THR A 150 1.84 -5.95 2.50
C THR A 150 0.61 -5.46 1.76
N VAL A 151 0.38 -5.99 0.54
CA VAL A 151 -0.82 -5.71 -0.25
C VAL A 151 -2.07 -6.14 0.52
N GLN A 152 -2.07 -7.32 1.13
CA GLN A 152 -3.20 -7.81 1.94
C GLN A 152 -3.45 -6.97 3.18
N ALA A 153 -2.40 -6.54 3.90
CA ALA A 153 -2.54 -5.68 5.07
C ALA A 153 -3.17 -4.33 4.73
N ALA A 154 -2.84 -3.77 3.56
CA ALA A 154 -3.40 -2.53 3.04
C ALA A 154 -4.71 -2.73 2.24
N SER A 155 -5.32 -3.92 2.28
CA SER A 155 -6.60 -4.20 1.62
C SER A 155 -7.78 -4.15 2.60
N ASP A 156 -8.97 -3.90 2.07
CA ASP A 156 -10.22 -4.04 2.82
C ASP A 156 -10.67 -5.52 2.93
N ALA A 157 -11.75 -5.76 3.67
CA ALA A 157 -12.32 -7.10 3.88
C ALA A 157 -12.83 -7.77 2.59
N ASN A 158 -13.03 -7.02 1.50
CA ASN A 158 -13.41 -7.53 0.19
C ASN A 158 -12.20 -7.77 -0.73
N GLY A 159 -10.98 -7.44 -0.27
CA GLY A 159 -9.75 -7.56 -1.03
C GLY A 159 -9.46 -6.38 -1.95
N VAL A 160 -10.16 -5.25 -1.80
CA VAL A 160 -9.83 -4.01 -2.52
C VAL A 160 -8.59 -3.39 -1.89
N VAL A 161 -7.59 -3.07 -2.70
CA VAL A 161 -6.34 -2.46 -2.21
C VAL A 161 -6.60 -0.97 -1.92
N LYS A 162 -6.37 -0.57 -0.68
CA LYS A 162 -6.67 0.77 -0.15
C LYS A 162 -5.43 1.58 0.22
N GLY A 163 -4.24 0.99 0.09
CA GLY A 163 -2.95 1.61 0.41
C GLY A 163 -1.76 0.80 -0.13
N VAL A 164 -0.55 1.33 0.08
CA VAL A 164 0.75 0.73 -0.33
C VAL A 164 1.73 0.64 0.82
#